data_AF-A0A8K0G8R8-F1
#
_entry.id   AF-A0A8K0G8R8-F1
#
_cell.length_a   1.000
_cell.length_b   1.000
_cell.length_c   1.000
_cell.angle_alpha   90.00
_cell.angle_beta   90.00
_cell.angle_gamma   90.00
#
_symmetry.space_group_name_H-M   'P 1'
#
loop_
_entity.id
_entity.type
_entity.pdbx_description
1 polymer ?
#
loop_
_entity_poly.entity_id
_entity_poly.type
_entity_poly.pdbx_seq_one_letter_code
_entity_poly.pdbx_strand_id
1 'polypeptide(L)' 'IECGEVGGILPANLKVTVLSRDVGGRAVFTCAAGYGLRGPQETSCLPSGEWALPFPTCT' A
#
# COMPACT_ATOMS: atom_id res chain seq x y z
N ILE A 1 15.26 0.15 10.45
CA ILE A 1 14.68 1.02 9.40
C ILE A 1 13.28 0.52 9.16
N GLU A 2 12.30 1.41 9.19
CA GLU A 2 10.89 1.06 9.08
C GLU A 2 10.27 1.95 8.01
N CYS A 3 9.27 1.43 7.30
CA CYS A 3 8.58 2.20 6.29
C CYS A 3 7.59 3.21 6.88
N GLY A 4 7.51 4.38 6.25
CA GLY A 4 6.58 5.45 6.64
C GLY A 4 5.11 5.10 6.39
N GLU A 5 4.20 5.94 6.90
CA GLU A 5 2.76 5.76 6.67
C GLU A 5 2.37 6.18 5.25
N VAL A 6 1.84 5.24 4.45
CA VAL A 6 1.38 5.49 3.08
C VAL A 6 -0.09 5.93 2.99
N GLY A 7 -0.85 5.88 4.09
CA GLY A 7 -2.29 6.19 4.08
C GLY A 7 -2.65 7.59 3.60
N GLY A 8 -1.77 8.58 3.76
CA GLY A 8 -2.03 9.98 3.41
C GLY A 8 -1.71 10.37 1.95
N ILE A 9 -1.03 9.51 1.20
CA ILE A 9 -0.56 9.80 -0.18
C ILE A 9 -1.37 9.06 -1.26
N LEU A 10 -2.28 8.17 -0.85
CA LEU A 10 -3.08 7.36 -1.75
C LEU A 10 -4.37 8.09 -2.18
N PRO A 11 -4.91 7.81 -3.38
CA PRO A 11 -6.16 8.40 -3.84
C PRO A 11 -7.32 7.99 -2.91
N ALA A 12 -8.35 8.84 -2.80
CA ALA A 12 -9.43 8.69 -1.82
C ALA A 12 -10.20 7.36 -1.88
N ASN A 13 -10.22 6.71 -3.05
CA ASN A 13 -10.85 5.41 -3.27
C ASN A 13 -9.94 4.21 -2.97
N LEU A 14 -8.66 4.43 -2.68
CA LEU A 14 -7.68 3.42 -2.32
C LEU A 14 -7.35 3.50 -0.84
N LYS A 15 -7.64 2.42 -0.12
CA LYS A 15 -7.36 2.26 1.30
C LYS A 15 -6.20 1.28 1.49
N VAL A 16 -5.25 1.63 2.34
CA VAL A 16 -4.14 0.76 2.69
C VAL A 16 -4.26 0.29 4.14
N THR A 17 -4.04 -1.00 4.35
CA THR A 17 -3.99 -1.65 5.66
C THR A 17 -2.57 -2.16 5.86
N VAL A 18 -1.81 -1.48 6.72
CA VAL A 18 -0.42 -1.85 7.00
C VAL A 18 -0.42 -2.99 8.01
N LEU A 19 0.18 -4.13 7.64
CA LEU A 19 0.33 -5.29 8.53
C LEU A 19 1.60 -5.17 9.38
N SER A 20 2.73 -4.85 8.76
CA SER A 20 4.01 -4.61 9.44
C SER A 20 4.82 -3.57 8.65
N ARG A 21 5.47 -2.65 9.38
CA ARG A 21 6.34 -1.58 8.83
C ARG A 21 7.82 -1.94 8.86
N ASP A 22 8.16 -3.08 9.45
CA ASP A 22 9.52 -3.61 9.48
C ASP A 22 10.00 -3.92 8.06
N VAL A 23 11.31 -3.99 7.83
CA VAL A 23 11.84 -4.44 6.53
C VAL A 23 11.33 -5.84 6.20
N GLY A 24 10.69 -5.98 5.04
CA GLY A 24 9.99 -7.21 4.64
C GLY A 24 8.56 -7.33 5.17
N GLY A 25 8.12 -6.38 5.99
CA GLY A 25 6.73 -6.18 6.38
C GLY A 25 5.85 -5.86 5.16
N ARG A 26 4.54 -6.06 5.30
CA ARG A 26 3.59 -5.97 4.18
C ARG A 26 2.46 -5.00 4.50
N ALA A 27 1.92 -4.38 3.46
CA ALA A 27 0.69 -3.62 3.52
C ALA A 27 -0.23 -4.03 2.37
N VAL A 28 -1.52 -4.12 2.67
CA VAL A 28 -2.55 -4.58 1.73
C VAL A 28 -3.39 -3.40 1.29
N PHE A 29 -3.65 -3.31 0.00
CA PHE A 29 -4.50 -2.30 -0.60
C PHE A 29 -5.91 -2.84 -0.84
N THR A 30 -6.89 -1.97 -0.63
CA THR A 30 -8.31 -2.26 -0.79
C THR A 30 -8.97 -1.06 -1.45
N CYS A 31 -9.90 -1.30 -2.36
CA CYS A 31 -10.68 -0.23 -2.95
C CYS A 31 -11.98 0.00 -2.18
N ALA A 32 -12.52 1.21 -2.29
CA ALA A 32 -13.88 1.50 -1.86
C ALA A 32 -14.88 0.59 -2.57
N ALA A 33 -16.02 0.31 -1.93
CA ALA A 33 -17.08 -0.51 -2.50
C ALA A 33 -17.55 0.08 -3.84
N GLY A 34 -17.63 -0.78 -4.86
CA GLY A 34 -17.98 -0.38 -6.23
C GLY A 34 -16.78 -0.10 -7.16
N TYR A 35 -15.56 -0.09 -6.64
CA TYR A 35 -14.33 0.04 -7.45
C TYR A 35 -13.56 -1.27 -7.52
N GLY A 36 -12.94 -1.54 -8.67
CA GLY A 36 -12.02 -2.66 -8.88
C GLY A 36 -10.58 -2.24 -8.60
N LEU A 37 -9.85 -3.05 -7.83
CA LEU A 37 -8.41 -2.84 -7.64
C LEU A 37 -7.63 -3.32 -8.86
N ARG A 38 -6.93 -2.40 -9.51
CA ARG A 38 -6.09 -2.65 -10.67
C ARG A 38 -4.62 -2.48 -10.29
N GLY A 39 -3.87 -3.58 -10.31
CA GLY A 39 -2.45 -3.61 -9.97
C GLY A 39 -2.17 -4.48 -8.74
N PRO A 40 -1.05 -4.23 -8.04
CA PRO A 40 -0.66 -5.05 -6.90
C PRO A 40 -1.57 -4.82 -5.69
N GLN A 41 -2.16 -5.89 -5.18
CA GLN A 41 -3.01 -5.86 -3.98
C GLN A 41 -2.24 -5.66 -2.68
N GLU A 42 -0.91 -5.82 -2.71
CA GLU A 42 -0.05 -5.66 -1.55
C GLU A 42 1.28 -5.03 -1.94
N THR A 43 1.92 -4.39 -0.98
CA THR A 43 3.29 -3.86 -1.07
C THR A 43 4.11 -4.36 0.10
N SER A 44 5.42 -4.45 -0.09
CA SER A 44 6.37 -4.83 0.93
C SER A 44 7.29 -3.66 1.28
N CYS A 45 7.65 -3.54 2.56
CA CYS A 45 8.61 -2.55 3.02
C CYS A 45 10.02 -2.93 2.57
N LEU A 46 10.66 -2.05 1.80
CA LEU A 46 12.01 -2.25 1.30
C LEU A 46 13.04 -1.90 2.38
N PRO A 47 14.26 -2.46 2.30
CA PRO A 47 15.36 -2.11 3.20
C PRO A 47 15.78 -0.64 3.12
N SER A 48 15.34 0.09 2.09
CA SER A 48 15.53 1.54 1.95
C SER A 48 14.63 2.36 2.90
N GLY A 49 13.65 1.74 3.57
CA GLY A 49 12.64 2.45 4.36
C GLY A 49 11.47 2.99 3.54
N GLU A 50 11.33 2.52 2.29
CA GLU A 50 10.24 2.90 1.39
C GLU A 50 9.39 1.69 1.02
N TRP A 51 8.11 1.93 0.77
CA TRP A 51 7.22 0.88 0.27
C TRP A 51 7.51 0.56 -1.20
N ALA A 52 7.41 -0.72 -1.56
CA ALA A 52 7.57 -1.15 -2.93
C ALA A 52 6.51 -0.51 -3.85
N LEU A 53 6.98 0.10 -4.93
CA LEU A 53 6.18 0.69 -6.01
C LEU A 53 6.14 -0.27 -7.22
N PRO A 54 5.13 -0.18 -8.09
CA PRO A 54 4.04 0.81 -8.13
C PRO A 54 2.87 0.51 -7.20
N PHE A 55 2.13 1.54 -6.77
CA PHE A 55 0.86 1.36 -6.07
C PHE A 55 -0.28 1.03 -7.04
N PRO A 56 -1.29 0.25 -6.62
CA PRO A 56 -2.46 -0.03 -7.43
C PRO A 56 -3.33 1.21 -7.63
N THR A 57 -4.21 1.14 -8.61
CA THR A 57 -5.27 2.13 -8.86
C THR A 57 -6.63 1.49 -8.67
N CYS A 58 -7.59 2.26 -8.17
CA CYS A 58 -8.98 1.85 -8.08
C CYS A 58 -9.76 2.46 -9.25
N THR A 59 -10.38 1.62 -10.08
CA THR A 59 -11.17 2.03 -11.26
C THR A 59 -12.58 1.49 -11.22
#